data_AF-A0A1H6LMA1-F1
#
_entry.id   AF-A0A1H6LMA1-F1
#
_cell.length_a   1.000
_cell.length_b   1.000
_cell.length_c   1.000
_cell.angle_alpha   90.00
_cell.angle_beta   90.00
_cell.angle_gamma   90.00
#
_symmetry.space_group_name_H-M   'P 1'
#
loop_
_entity.id
_entity.type
_entity.pdbx_description
1 polymer ?
#
loop_
_entity_poly.entity_id
_entity_poly.type
_entity_poly.pdbx_seq_one_letter_code
_entity_poly.pdbx_strand_id
1 'polypeptide(L)'
;MYLKAMVKSGTSTKLIEDFIASVIKTDVFTAIEKSTLHQNIKDFLRFTFQVIENGKAHEIASTFTFGREDLIPAMFTEILKGLNEKFPDIDLSELVYYFERHIELDADEHGPMAFEMISYLCGDDSLKWEEVLFVAQNALKQRIKLWNAIEALIDQEKYAEA
;
A
#
# COMPACT_ATOMS: atom_id res chain seq x y z
N MET A 1 -9.54 11.39 -0.47
CA MET A 1 -10.65 10.44 -0.30
C MET A 1 -10.45 9.65 0.97
N TYR A 2 -9.36 8.91 1.12
CA TYR A 2 -9.07 8.10 2.31
C TYR A 2 -9.26 8.81 3.67
N LEU A 3 -8.60 9.95 3.93
CA LEU A 3 -8.78 10.69 5.20
C LEU A 3 -10.24 11.16 5.43
N LYS A 4 -10.98 11.47 4.36
CA LYS A 4 -12.41 11.83 4.48
C LYS A 4 -13.24 10.62 4.91
N ALA A 5 -12.93 9.44 4.37
CA ALA A 5 -13.56 8.18 4.77
C ALA A 5 -13.29 7.87 6.25
N MET A 6 -12.06 8.07 6.74
CA MET A 6 -11.72 7.92 8.16
C MET A 6 -12.51 8.87 9.05
N VAL A 7 -12.59 10.16 8.69
CA VAL A 7 -13.39 11.14 9.46
C VAL A 7 -14.86 10.74 9.49
N LYS A 8 -15.41 10.29 8.35
CA LYS A 8 -16.83 9.88 8.25
C LYS A 8 -17.14 8.66 9.11
N SER A 9 -16.23 7.69 9.19
CA SER A 9 -16.37 6.51 10.05
C SER A 9 -16.03 6.76 11.52
N GLY A 10 -15.69 8.00 11.90
CA GLY A 10 -15.29 8.35 13.27
C GLY A 10 -13.88 7.89 13.66
N THR A 11 -13.07 7.44 12.70
CA THR A 11 -11.69 7.00 12.95
C THR A 11 -10.74 8.18 13.04
N SER A 12 -9.83 8.15 14.03
CA SER A 12 -8.82 9.20 14.21
C SER A 12 -7.86 9.30 13.03
N THR A 13 -7.69 10.50 12.48
CA THR A 13 -6.71 10.81 11.42
C THR A 13 -5.35 11.25 11.96
N LYS A 14 -5.24 11.41 13.29
CA LYS A 14 -4.09 12.05 13.96
C LYS A 14 -2.75 11.43 13.58
N LEU A 15 -2.65 10.10 13.54
CA LEU A 15 -1.38 9.43 13.23
C LEU A 15 -0.88 9.73 11.81
N ILE A 16 -1.79 9.77 10.83
CA ILE A 16 -1.42 10.09 9.44
C ILE A 16 -1.09 11.58 9.32
N GLU A 17 -1.86 12.45 9.96
CA GLU A 17 -1.60 13.89 9.96
C GLU A 17 -0.26 14.24 10.60
N ASP A 18 0.05 13.66 11.76
CA ASP A 18 1.32 13.86 12.46
C ASP A 18 2.49 13.32 11.61
N PHE A 19 2.31 12.17 10.94
CA PHE A 19 3.31 11.62 10.03
C PHE A 19 3.56 12.55 8.82
N ILE A 20 2.52 13.03 8.16
CA ILE A 20 2.62 13.98 7.04
C ILE A 20 3.30 15.28 7.50
N ALA A 21 2.93 15.81 8.67
CA ALA A 21 3.57 16.99 9.23
C ALA A 21 5.06 16.77 9.50
N SER A 22 5.46 15.57 9.91
CA SER A 22 6.86 15.17 10.09
C SER A 22 7.61 15.13 8.76
N VAL A 23 7.01 14.54 7.71
CA VAL A 23 7.58 14.52 6.36
C VAL A 23 7.79 15.93 5.82
N ILE A 24 6.81 16.83 5.98
CA ILE A 24 6.91 18.22 5.51
C ILE A 24 8.02 19.00 6.22
N LYS A 25 8.23 18.75 7.52
CA LYS A 25 9.27 19.41 8.32
C LYS A 25 10.67 18.83 8.10
N THR A 26 10.77 17.62 7.56
CA THR A 26 12.03 16.89 7.40
C THR A 26 12.09 16.26 6.00
N ASP A 27 12.50 15.00 5.91
CA ASP A 27 12.43 14.17 4.72
C ASP A 27 11.72 12.86 5.07
N VAL A 28 11.32 12.11 4.04
CA VAL A 28 10.52 10.90 4.24
C VAL A 28 11.25 9.82 5.03
N PHE A 29 12.57 9.65 4.86
CA PHE A 29 13.33 8.66 5.60
C PHE A 29 13.47 9.03 7.06
N THR A 30 13.77 10.30 7.36
CA THR A 30 13.80 10.82 8.73
C THR A 30 12.43 10.69 9.41
N ALA A 31 11.34 10.99 8.69
CA ALA A 31 9.99 10.85 9.22
C ALA A 31 9.63 9.39 9.51
N ILE A 32 9.99 8.45 8.62
CA ILE A 32 9.82 7.01 8.85
C ILE A 32 10.59 6.56 10.09
N GLU A 33 11.88 6.92 10.19
CA GLU A 33 12.75 6.51 11.29
C GLU A 33 12.20 6.98 12.64
N LYS A 34 11.81 8.26 12.73
CA LYS A 34 11.31 8.88 13.97
C LYS A 34 9.86 8.54 14.30
N SER A 35 9.13 7.90 13.39
CA SER A 35 7.74 7.52 13.64
C SER A 35 7.63 6.42 14.69
N THR A 36 6.44 6.30 15.31
CA THR A 36 6.09 5.22 16.24
C THR A 36 5.55 3.98 15.52
N LEU A 37 5.67 3.91 14.20
CA LEU A 37 5.18 2.79 13.40
C LEU A 37 5.92 1.50 13.74
N HIS A 38 5.23 0.37 13.61
CA HIS A 38 5.84 -0.95 13.73
C HIS A 38 7.00 -1.11 12.73
N GLN A 39 8.09 -1.79 13.12
CA GLN A 39 9.31 -1.90 12.31
C GLN A 39 9.04 -2.41 10.87
N ASN A 40 8.23 -3.46 10.72
CA ASN A 40 7.84 -3.96 9.40
C ASN A 40 7.09 -2.94 8.51
N ILE A 41 6.34 -2.01 9.11
CA ILE A 41 5.69 -0.91 8.37
C ILE A 41 6.77 0.09 7.93
N LYS A 42 7.72 0.40 8.81
CA LYS A 42 8.88 1.23 8.44
C LYS A 42 9.69 0.61 7.31
N ASP A 43 9.96 -0.70 7.37
CA ASP A 43 10.69 -1.43 6.33
C ASP A 43 9.98 -1.38 4.98
N PHE A 44 8.65 -1.57 4.97
CA PHE A 44 7.82 -1.43 3.76
C PHE A 44 7.92 -0.03 3.15
N LEU A 45 7.80 1.02 3.98
CA LEU A 45 7.92 2.40 3.52
C LEU A 45 9.33 2.72 3.01
N ARG A 46 10.37 2.32 3.76
CA ARG A 46 11.77 2.52 3.36
C ARG A 46 12.08 1.84 2.03
N PHE A 47 11.67 0.58 1.86
CA PHE A 47 11.83 -0.14 0.60
C PHE A 47 11.20 0.63 -0.57
N THR A 48 9.96 1.12 -0.38
CA THR A 48 9.26 1.89 -1.41
C THR A 48 10.05 3.13 -1.82
N PHE A 49 10.50 3.94 -0.86
CA PHE A 49 11.26 5.15 -1.17
C PHE A 49 12.68 4.87 -1.67
N GLN A 50 13.32 3.78 -1.25
CA GLN A 50 14.62 3.35 -1.79
C GLN A 50 14.52 2.96 -3.27
N VAL A 51 13.47 2.26 -3.68
CA VAL A 51 13.24 1.94 -5.10
C VAL A 51 13.04 3.24 -5.90
N ILE A 52 12.30 4.20 -5.35
CA ILE A 52 12.11 5.53 -5.96
C ILE A 52 13.45 6.28 -6.10
N GLU A 53 14.26 6.33 -5.04
CA GLU A 53 15.58 6.99 -5.06
C GLU A 53 16.58 6.32 -6.00
N ASN A 54 16.53 4.99 -6.14
CA ASN A 54 17.37 4.25 -7.10
C ASN A 54 17.09 4.66 -8.55
N GLY A 55 15.89 5.17 -8.85
CA GLY A 55 15.57 5.90 -10.09
C GLY A 55 15.47 5.04 -11.36
N LYS A 56 15.66 3.72 -11.26
CA LYS A 56 15.51 2.81 -12.41
C LYS A 56 14.03 2.63 -12.76
N ALA A 57 13.65 3.12 -13.94
CA ALA A 57 12.26 3.13 -14.38
C ALA A 57 11.61 1.74 -14.38
N HIS A 58 12.29 0.70 -14.84
CA HIS A 58 11.76 -0.67 -14.86
C HIS A 58 11.60 -1.25 -13.45
N GLU A 59 12.47 -0.92 -12.50
CA GLU A 59 12.33 -1.36 -11.11
C GLU A 59 11.15 -0.68 -10.39
N ILE A 60 10.97 0.63 -10.63
CA ILE A 60 9.84 1.40 -10.13
C ILE A 60 8.53 0.86 -10.73
N ALA A 61 8.49 0.66 -12.05
CA ALA A 61 7.35 0.10 -12.76
C ALA A 61 7.00 -1.31 -12.27
N SER A 62 7.99 -2.16 -12.03
CA SER A 62 7.81 -3.49 -11.46
C SER A 62 7.20 -3.45 -10.07
N THR A 63 7.74 -2.61 -9.18
CA THR A 63 7.23 -2.44 -7.81
C THR A 63 5.80 -1.92 -7.80
N PHE A 64 5.46 -0.99 -8.71
CA PHE A 64 4.10 -0.49 -8.89
C PHE A 64 3.14 -1.59 -9.38
N THR A 65 3.51 -2.29 -10.46
CA THR A 65 2.66 -3.28 -11.12
C THR A 65 2.37 -4.48 -10.21
N PHE A 66 3.42 -5.17 -9.77
CA PHE A 66 3.28 -6.40 -8.99
C PHE A 66 3.01 -6.14 -7.51
N GLY A 67 3.50 -5.01 -6.99
CA GLY A 67 3.35 -4.66 -5.58
C GLY A 67 2.05 -3.92 -5.27
N ARG A 68 1.31 -3.41 -6.27
CA ARG A 68 0.08 -2.65 -6.06
C ARG A 68 -0.99 -3.00 -7.08
N GLU A 69 -0.73 -2.75 -8.36
CA GLU A 69 -1.78 -2.73 -9.40
C GLU A 69 -2.47 -4.09 -9.57
N ASP A 70 -1.68 -5.16 -9.65
CA ASP A 70 -2.18 -6.53 -9.83
C ASP A 70 -2.91 -7.06 -8.56
N LEU A 71 -2.55 -6.56 -7.38
CA LEU A 71 -2.99 -7.11 -6.10
C LEU A 71 -4.17 -6.39 -5.45
N ILE A 72 -4.25 -5.07 -5.62
CA ILE A 72 -5.18 -4.22 -4.89
C ILE A 72 -6.65 -4.58 -5.18
N PRO A 73 -7.09 -4.82 -6.43
CA PRO A 73 -8.50 -5.13 -6.72
C PRO A 73 -9.03 -6.36 -5.96
N ALA A 74 -8.30 -7.47 -6.00
CA ALA A 74 -8.68 -8.70 -5.32
C ALA A 74 -8.72 -8.50 -3.80
N MET A 75 -7.70 -7.83 -3.25
CA MET A 75 -7.60 -7.54 -1.81
C MET A 75 -8.75 -6.64 -1.32
N PHE A 76 -9.08 -5.58 -2.04
CA PHE A 76 -10.17 -4.67 -1.69
C PHE A 76 -11.54 -5.33 -1.82
N THR A 77 -11.72 -6.19 -2.82
CA THR A 77 -12.96 -6.98 -2.96
C THR A 77 -13.23 -7.83 -1.72
N GLU A 78 -12.22 -8.51 -1.19
CA GLU A 78 -12.35 -9.33 0.02
C GLU A 78 -12.60 -8.48 1.28
N ILE A 79 -11.98 -7.30 1.39
CA ILE A 79 -12.25 -6.37 2.50
C ILE A 79 -13.70 -5.87 2.45
N LEU A 80 -14.20 -5.48 1.28
CA LEU A 80 -15.56 -4.96 1.11
C LEU A 80 -16.63 -5.98 1.50
N LYS A 81 -16.46 -7.26 1.12
CA LYS A 81 -17.38 -8.35 1.52
C LYS A 81 -17.54 -8.42 3.04
N GLY A 82 -16.46 -8.25 3.79
CA GLY A 82 -16.48 -8.32 5.25
C GLY A 82 -16.99 -7.06 5.97
N LEU A 83 -16.84 -5.87 5.37
CA LEU A 83 -17.18 -4.60 6.02
C LEU A 83 -18.70 -4.43 6.23
N ASN A 84 -19.49 -4.68 5.19
CA ASN A 84 -20.94 -4.47 5.26
C ASN A 84 -21.63 -5.46 6.22
N GLU A 85 -21.09 -6.67 6.37
CA GLU A 85 -21.63 -7.67 7.30
C GLU A 85 -21.29 -7.36 8.76
N LYS A 86 -20.11 -6.81 9.03
CA LYS A 86 -19.59 -6.64 10.40
C LYS A 86 -19.95 -5.30 11.05
N PHE A 87 -20.19 -4.25 10.27
CA PHE A 87 -20.40 -2.89 10.78
C PHE A 87 -21.67 -2.23 10.21
N PRO A 88 -22.86 -2.81 10.43
CA PRO A 88 -24.10 -2.30 9.83
C PRO A 88 -24.47 -0.89 10.31
N ASP A 89 -24.01 -0.48 11.49
CA ASP A 89 -24.35 0.81 12.12
C ASP A 89 -23.30 1.92 11.86
N ILE A 90 -22.19 1.61 11.18
CA ILE A 90 -21.15 2.61 10.86
C ILE A 90 -21.31 3.03 9.39
N ASP A 91 -21.38 4.35 9.15
CA ASP A 91 -21.40 4.88 7.78
C ASP A 91 -20.01 4.75 7.14
N LEU A 92 -19.83 3.66 6.39
CA LEU A 92 -18.62 3.36 5.64
C LEU A 92 -18.72 3.74 4.15
N SER A 93 -19.74 4.50 3.73
CA SER A 93 -20.01 4.69 2.29
C SER A 93 -18.85 5.33 1.52
N GLU A 94 -18.10 6.24 2.16
CA GLU A 94 -16.93 6.89 1.55
C GLU A 94 -15.73 5.92 1.45
N LEU A 95 -15.61 4.98 2.39
CA LEU A 95 -14.57 3.95 2.34
C LEU A 95 -14.91 2.93 1.25
N VAL A 96 -16.18 2.54 1.16
CA VAL A 96 -16.70 1.66 0.11
C VAL A 96 -16.45 2.28 -1.26
N TYR A 97 -16.87 3.54 -1.47
CA TYR A 97 -16.62 4.26 -2.72
C TYR A 97 -15.13 4.39 -3.05
N TYR A 98 -14.28 4.62 -2.04
CA TYR A 98 -12.82 4.67 -2.25
C TYR A 98 -12.26 3.34 -2.76
N PHE A 99 -12.69 2.21 -2.22
CA PHE A 99 -12.25 0.88 -2.67
C PHE A 99 -12.86 0.47 -4.00
N GLU A 100 -14.16 0.67 -4.22
CA GLU A 100 -14.84 0.40 -5.50
C GLU A 100 -14.13 1.13 -6.64
N ARG A 101 -13.76 2.39 -6.45
CA ARG A 101 -13.01 3.15 -7.46
C ARG A 101 -11.65 2.53 -7.81
N HIS A 102 -10.94 1.93 -6.86
CA HIS A 102 -9.68 1.23 -7.16
C HIS A 102 -9.95 -0.11 -7.83
N ILE A 103 -11.02 -0.82 -7.46
CA ILE A 103 -11.39 -2.08 -8.13
C ILE A 103 -11.76 -1.81 -9.60
N GLU A 104 -12.65 -0.84 -9.84
CA GLU A 104 -13.15 -0.52 -11.19
C GLU A 104 -12.08 0.03 -12.12
N LEU A 105 -11.19 0.90 -11.61
CA LEU A 105 -10.12 1.49 -12.44
C LEU A 105 -8.94 0.54 -12.62
N ASP A 106 -8.55 -0.19 -11.57
CA ASP A 106 -7.29 -0.93 -11.58
C ASP A 106 -7.43 -2.32 -12.22
N ALA A 107 -8.62 -2.96 -12.17
CA ALA A 107 -8.81 -4.34 -12.63
C ALA A 107 -8.84 -4.52 -14.16
N ASP A 108 -9.55 -3.66 -14.89
CA ASP A 108 -9.82 -3.90 -16.32
C ASP A 108 -8.90 -3.11 -17.27
N GLU A 109 -8.44 -1.92 -16.88
CA GLU A 109 -7.62 -1.06 -17.75
C GLU A 109 -6.17 -0.94 -17.27
N HIS A 110 -5.93 -0.62 -16.00
CA HIS A 110 -4.58 -0.29 -15.54
C HIS A 110 -3.67 -1.51 -15.34
N GLY A 111 -4.21 -2.66 -14.91
CA GLY A 111 -3.45 -3.91 -14.81
C GLY A 111 -2.73 -4.27 -16.11
N PRO A 112 -3.46 -4.50 -17.24
CA PRO A 112 -2.84 -4.79 -18.53
C PRO A 112 -1.84 -3.73 -18.99
N MET A 113 -2.16 -2.44 -18.83
CA MET A 113 -1.27 -1.34 -19.20
C MET A 113 0.02 -1.34 -18.37
N ALA A 114 -0.04 -1.74 -17.09
CA ALA A 114 1.13 -1.83 -16.23
C ALA A 114 2.08 -2.96 -16.68
N PHE A 115 1.54 -4.11 -17.13
CA PHE A 115 2.35 -5.18 -17.75
C PHE A 115 2.96 -4.77 -19.09
N GLU A 116 2.21 -4.05 -19.94
CA GLU A 116 2.72 -3.49 -21.19
C GLU A 116 3.84 -2.48 -20.93
N MET A 117 3.70 -1.63 -19.91
CA MET A 117 4.73 -0.67 -19.49
C MET A 117 6.03 -1.37 -19.10
N ILE A 118 5.97 -2.47 -18.33
CA ILE A 118 7.17 -3.26 -18.01
C ILE A 118 7.80 -3.81 -19.27
N SER A 119 7.01 -4.41 -20.15
CA SER A 119 7.50 -5.00 -21.41
C SER A 119 8.19 -3.95 -22.27
N TYR A 120 7.64 -2.74 -22.35
CA TYR A 120 8.24 -1.61 -23.07
C TYR A 120 9.54 -1.12 -22.43
N LEU A 121 9.61 -1.00 -21.10
CA LEU A 121 10.79 -0.52 -20.38
C LEU A 121 11.96 -1.52 -20.43
N CYS A 122 11.65 -2.81 -20.44
CA CYS A 122 12.64 -3.88 -20.50
C CYS A 122 13.10 -4.17 -21.94
N GLY A 123 12.18 -4.25 -22.92
CA GLY A 123 12.51 -4.68 -24.27
C GLY A 123 13.22 -6.04 -24.27
N ASP A 124 14.31 -6.15 -25.04
CA ASP A 124 15.14 -7.36 -25.13
C ASP A 124 16.29 -7.41 -24.09
N ASP A 125 16.32 -6.48 -23.12
CA ASP A 125 17.39 -6.40 -22.12
C ASP A 125 17.16 -7.41 -20.99
N SER A 126 17.91 -8.51 -21.02
CA SER A 126 17.80 -9.58 -20.02
C SER A 126 18.11 -9.13 -18.60
N LEU A 127 19.03 -8.17 -18.42
CA LEU A 127 19.38 -7.66 -17.09
C LEU A 127 18.20 -6.90 -16.49
N LYS A 128 17.52 -6.07 -17.28
CA LYS A 128 16.31 -5.37 -16.80
C LYS A 128 15.22 -6.36 -16.38
N TRP A 129 15.01 -7.44 -17.12
CA TRP A 129 14.06 -8.48 -16.75
C TRP A 129 14.42 -9.17 -15.43
N GLU A 130 15.70 -9.47 -15.21
CA GLU A 130 16.19 -10.02 -13.93
C GLU A 130 15.97 -9.03 -12.77
N GLU A 131 16.27 -7.75 -12.97
CA GLU A 131 16.06 -6.69 -11.97
C GLU A 131 14.56 -6.49 -11.67
N VAL A 132 13.70 -6.51 -12.68
CA VAL A 132 12.24 -6.48 -12.54
C VAL A 132 11.75 -7.63 -11.68
N LEU A 133 12.19 -8.86 -11.96
CA LEU A 133 11.80 -10.04 -11.19
C LEU A 133 12.26 -9.93 -9.74
N PHE A 134 13.53 -9.54 -9.53
CA PHE A 134 14.10 -9.40 -8.20
C PHE A 134 13.34 -8.36 -7.36
N VAL A 135 13.09 -7.17 -7.90
CA VAL A 135 12.40 -6.11 -7.15
C VAL A 135 10.93 -6.45 -6.92
N ALA A 136 10.25 -7.10 -7.87
CA ALA A 136 8.87 -7.58 -7.69
C ALA A 136 8.76 -8.53 -6.50
N GLN A 137 9.64 -9.52 -6.42
CA GLN A 137 9.66 -10.47 -5.30
C GLN A 137 9.89 -9.76 -3.95
N ASN A 138 10.76 -8.76 -3.91
CA ASN A 138 10.99 -7.99 -2.70
C ASN A 138 9.78 -7.11 -2.34
N ALA A 139 9.12 -6.48 -3.32
CA ALA A 139 7.90 -5.72 -3.10
C ALA A 139 6.79 -6.57 -2.46
N LEU A 140 6.57 -7.79 -2.98
CA LEU A 140 5.62 -8.75 -2.43
C LEU A 140 5.98 -9.15 -0.99
N LYS A 141 7.24 -9.46 -0.72
CA LYS A 141 7.71 -9.79 0.64
C LYS A 141 7.49 -8.65 1.63
N GLN A 142 7.76 -7.41 1.22
CA GLN A 142 7.51 -6.23 2.06
C GLN A 142 6.01 -6.02 2.31
N ARG A 143 5.17 -6.27 1.30
CA ARG A 143 3.70 -6.20 1.49
C ARG A 143 3.19 -7.27 2.46
N ILE A 144 3.72 -8.50 2.43
CA ILE A 144 3.39 -9.52 3.44
C ILE A 144 3.79 -9.04 4.83
N LYS A 145 5.00 -8.49 4.99
CA LYS A 145 5.47 -7.94 6.28
C LYS A 145 4.57 -6.81 6.78
N LEU A 146 4.09 -5.94 5.91
CA LEU A 146 3.13 -4.89 6.23
C LEU A 146 1.85 -5.49 6.83
N TRP A 147 1.24 -6.48 6.17
CA TRP A 147 0.02 -7.11 6.66
C TRP A 147 0.21 -7.87 7.97
N ASN A 148 1.32 -8.59 8.13
CA ASN A 148 1.66 -9.26 9.39
C ASN A 148 1.82 -8.25 10.54
N ALA A 149 2.34 -7.05 10.25
CA ALA A 149 2.46 -5.99 11.25
C ALA A 149 1.09 -5.44 11.67
N ILE A 150 0.19 -5.24 10.70
CA ILE A 150 -1.18 -4.79 10.96
C ILE A 150 -1.93 -5.82 11.81
N GLU A 151 -1.84 -7.11 11.44
CA GLU A 151 -2.41 -8.21 12.23
C GLU A 151 -1.89 -8.22 13.67
N ALA A 152 -0.57 -8.15 13.85
CA ALA A 152 0.05 -8.15 15.18
C ALA A 152 -0.40 -6.95 16.04
N LEU A 153 -0.55 -5.76 15.45
CA LEU A 153 -1.04 -4.57 16.16
C LEU A 153 -2.50 -4.73 16.58
N ILE A 154 -3.36 -5.26 15.71
CA ILE A 154 -4.77 -5.54 16.01
C ILE A 154 -4.89 -6.54 17.16
N ASP A 155 -4.10 -7.61 17.13
CA ASP A 155 -4.15 -8.62 18.19
C ASP A 155 -3.61 -8.08 19.52
N GLN A 156 -2.57 -7.24 19.51
CA GLN A 156 -2.10 -6.57 20.73
C GLN A 156 -3.17 -5.68 21.37
N GLU A 157 -3.95 -4.94 20.57
CA GLU A 157 -5.05 -4.11 21.08
C GLU A 157 -6.15 -4.98 21.73
N LYS A 158 -6.53 -6.11 21.09
CA LYS A 158 -7.53 -7.02 21.67
C LYS A 158 -7.13 -7.57 23.04
N TYR A 159 -5.84 -7.84 23.27
CA TYR A 159 -5.35 -8.32 24.57
C TYR A 159 -5.07 -7.20 25.58
N ALA A 160 -4.99 -5.94 25.15
CA ALA A 160 -4.87 -4.79 26.06
C ALA A 160 -6.24 -4.36 26.63
N GLU A 161 -7.33 -4.70 25.94
CA GLU A 161 -8.72 -4.42 26.36
C GLU A 161 -9.39 -5.58 27.14
N ALA A 162 -8.71 -6.73 27.26
CA ALA A 162 -9.18 -7.93 27.98
C ALA A 162 -8.60 -8.04 29.40
#